data_AF-A0A0D3AE33-F1
#
_entry.id   AF-A0A0D3AE33-F1
#
_cell.length_a   1.000
_cell.length_b   1.000
_cell.length_c   1.000
_cell.angle_alpha   90.00
_cell.angle_beta   90.00
_cell.angle_gamma   90.00
#
_symmetry.space_group_name_H-M   'P 1'
#
loop_
_entity.id
_entity.type
_entity.pdbx_description
1 polymer ?
#
loop_
_entity_poly.entity_id
_entity_poly.type
_entity_poly.pdbx_seq_one_letter_code
_entity_poly.pdbx_strand_id
1 'polypeptide(L)'
;MRSKKLAMLVILALLHLLYMEAPTSTLSDDDKPPFKQNLPLPRIKQPFKQNVPLPRTRSTTSRSIVSVVVLDQQEKEESDPLVPPPKATKSERISWFRRKLPELEILKSTTKSKRFHGRVLELYNKNCSAQFFMVWLSPAKSFGPREMLAVDTLFTTNPGACLVILSNSLDSPRGSTILKRLLDQGFNLVAVTLDIPFLVKNTPAEAWLKKLKSGKMDPGSIPLFMNLSDLTRLAVLYKYGGTYLDTDIIFLNSMTGLRNAIGAQSLHPRTKRWTRLNNAVMVFDLHHPLMREFLQEYSTTFDGNRWGYNSPYLVSRVINRLGGRKPEYNLTIFPPDAFYPVNWLKIPSLFKKPATTREAKWVEKTVQDMKEGSYMIHLWNKVTRKMKIEEGSVMHKLISTHCTVCGNITESHT
;
A
#
# COMPACT_ATOMS: atom_id res chain seq x y z
N MET A 1 36.87 32.08 -0.37
CA MET A 1 36.60 31.80 -1.81
C MET A 1 35.92 30.45 -2.12
N ARG A 2 35.78 29.48 -1.19
CA ARG A 2 35.10 28.19 -1.46
C ARG A 2 33.56 28.21 -1.36
N SER A 3 32.96 29.13 -0.60
CA SER A 3 31.49 29.19 -0.41
C SER A 3 30.72 29.72 -1.64
N LYS A 4 31.28 30.70 -2.38
CA LYS A 4 30.63 31.26 -3.57
C LYS A 4 30.56 30.29 -4.76
N LYS A 5 31.52 29.35 -4.90
CA LYS A 5 31.51 28.33 -5.96
C LYS A 5 30.45 27.25 -5.73
N LEU A 6 30.18 26.88 -4.47
CA LEU A 6 29.16 25.89 -4.14
C LEU A 6 27.74 26.46 -4.34
N ALA A 7 27.53 27.74 -4.02
CA ALA A 7 26.27 28.43 -4.30
C ALA A 7 25.99 28.53 -5.82
N MET A 8 27.03 28.77 -6.63
CA MET A 8 26.87 28.86 -8.10
C MET A 8 26.51 27.51 -8.73
N LEU A 9 27.07 26.40 -8.24
CA LEU A 9 26.75 25.03 -8.68
C LEU A 9 25.31 24.62 -8.33
N VAL A 10 24.80 25.04 -7.17
CA VAL A 10 23.41 24.78 -6.76
C VAL A 10 22.42 25.59 -7.62
N ILE A 11 22.76 26.83 -7.98
CA ILE A 11 21.93 27.67 -8.85
C ILE A 11 21.91 27.14 -10.30
N LEU A 12 23.05 26.69 -10.84
CA LEU A 12 23.12 26.08 -12.18
C LEU A 12 22.35 24.74 -12.26
N ALA A 13 22.38 23.91 -11.21
CA ALA A 13 21.59 22.68 -11.17
C ALA A 13 20.08 22.93 -11.07
N LEU A 14 19.67 24.00 -10.38
CA LEU A 14 18.27 24.43 -10.31
C LEU A 14 17.78 25.05 -11.63
N LEU A 15 18.64 25.78 -12.36
CA LEU A 15 18.34 26.30 -13.70
C LEU A 15 18.21 25.18 -14.75
N HIS A 16 19.00 24.11 -14.65
CA HIS A 16 18.87 22.94 -15.56
C HIS A 16 17.59 22.11 -15.31
N LEU A 17 17.09 22.06 -14.08
CA LEU A 17 15.80 21.42 -13.78
C LEU A 17 14.58 22.24 -14.23
N LEU A 18 14.76 23.53 -14.49
CA LEU A 18 13.72 24.42 -15.01
C LEU A 18 13.65 24.47 -16.56
N TYR A 19 14.68 23.96 -17.27
CA TYR A 19 14.81 24.06 -18.73
C TYR A 19 14.67 22.72 -19.49
N MET A 20 14.20 21.65 -18.85
CA MET A 20 13.85 20.42 -19.57
C MET A 20 12.44 20.54 -20.17
N GLU A 21 12.39 20.99 -21.43
CA GLU A 21 11.19 20.96 -22.27
C GLU A 21 10.65 19.53 -22.40
N ALA A 22 9.32 19.42 -22.39
CA ALA A 22 8.62 18.17 -22.64
C ALA A 22 8.78 17.77 -24.11
N PRO A 23 9.13 16.50 -24.44
CA PRO A 23 9.10 16.06 -25.82
C PRO A 23 7.63 16.04 -26.30
N THR A 24 7.35 16.92 -27.25
CA THR A 24 6.19 16.86 -28.14
C THR A 24 6.32 15.60 -28.99
N SER A 25 5.30 14.74 -28.95
CA SER A 25 5.11 13.71 -29.97
C SER A 25 3.74 13.89 -30.59
N THR A 26 3.76 14.14 -31.88
CA THR A 26 2.63 14.24 -32.78
C THR A 26 1.95 12.88 -32.92
N LEU A 27 0.64 12.86 -32.71
CA LEU A 27 -0.24 11.72 -32.93
C LEU A 27 -0.49 11.56 -34.43
N SER A 28 -0.22 10.38 -34.98
CA SER A 28 -0.86 9.90 -36.21
C SER A 28 -2.02 8.99 -35.82
N ASP A 29 -3.23 9.41 -36.19
CA ASP A 29 -4.41 8.56 -36.26
C ASP A 29 -4.16 7.50 -37.34
N ASP A 30 -4.15 6.23 -36.95
CA ASP A 30 -4.80 5.13 -37.66
C ASP A 30 -4.49 3.80 -36.96
N ASP A 31 -5.56 3.05 -36.67
CA ASP A 31 -5.65 1.62 -36.34
C ASP A 31 -6.46 1.32 -35.05
N LYS A 32 -7.79 1.35 -35.19
CA LYS A 32 -8.72 0.65 -34.30
C LYS A 32 -9.10 -0.70 -34.92
N PRO A 33 -8.88 -1.84 -34.24
CA PRO A 33 -9.65 -3.05 -34.52
C PRO A 33 -10.91 -3.15 -33.63
N PRO A 34 -11.96 -3.84 -34.08
CA PRO A 34 -13.31 -3.71 -33.55
C PRO A 34 -13.52 -4.49 -32.25
N PHE A 35 -14.21 -3.85 -31.30
CA PHE A 35 -14.63 -4.43 -30.03
C PHE A 35 -15.88 -5.30 -30.24
N LYS A 36 -15.78 -6.62 -30.03
CA LYS A 36 -16.95 -7.50 -29.92
C LYS A 36 -17.30 -7.70 -28.44
N GLN A 37 -18.44 -7.16 -28.03
CA GLN A 37 -19.12 -7.54 -26.79
C GLN A 37 -19.70 -8.96 -26.93
N ASN A 38 -19.90 -9.61 -25.78
CA ASN A 38 -20.53 -10.93 -25.54
C ASN A 38 -19.55 -12.07 -25.24
N LEU A 39 -19.22 -12.23 -23.95
CA LEU A 39 -18.91 -13.55 -23.37
C LEU A 39 -19.86 -13.80 -22.18
N PRO A 40 -20.53 -14.97 -22.13
CA PRO A 40 -21.52 -15.27 -21.10
C PRO A 40 -20.90 -15.67 -19.75
N LEU A 41 -21.61 -15.30 -18.68
CA LEU A 41 -21.35 -15.65 -17.28
C LEU A 41 -21.42 -17.18 -17.04
N PRO A 42 -20.49 -17.79 -16.28
CA PRO A 42 -20.66 -19.16 -15.80
C PRO A 42 -21.66 -19.24 -14.63
N ARG A 43 -22.69 -20.08 -14.76
CA ARG A 43 -23.64 -20.44 -13.69
C ARG A 43 -22.92 -21.16 -12.54
N ILE A 44 -23.12 -20.68 -11.32
CA ILE A 44 -22.71 -21.32 -10.07
C ILE A 44 -23.62 -22.52 -9.80
N LYS A 45 -23.07 -23.74 -9.72
CA LYS A 45 -23.77 -24.91 -9.17
C LYS A 45 -23.52 -24.97 -7.65
N GLN A 46 -24.60 -25.21 -6.90
CA GLN A 46 -24.61 -25.36 -5.44
C GLN A 46 -23.70 -26.49 -4.95
N PRO A 47 -23.18 -26.43 -3.70
CA PRO A 47 -22.26 -27.45 -3.21
C PRO A 47 -22.98 -28.70 -2.69
N PHE A 48 -22.48 -29.84 -3.12
CA PHE A 48 -22.72 -31.17 -2.59
C PHE A 48 -22.30 -31.24 -1.11
N LYS A 49 -23.18 -31.78 -0.25
CA LYS A 49 -22.86 -32.17 1.13
C LYS A 49 -22.07 -33.48 1.12
N GLN A 50 -20.89 -33.50 1.75
CA GLN A 50 -20.22 -34.74 2.15
C GLN A 50 -20.02 -34.72 3.67
N ASN A 51 -20.68 -35.66 4.33
CA ASN A 51 -20.48 -36.02 5.73
C ASN A 51 -19.29 -36.97 5.82
N VAL A 52 -18.31 -36.69 6.68
CA VAL A 52 -17.29 -37.65 7.10
C VAL A 52 -17.14 -37.58 8.64
N PRO A 53 -17.04 -38.71 9.37
CA PRO A 53 -17.23 -38.75 10.82
C PRO A 53 -15.97 -38.40 11.62
N LEU A 54 -16.16 -37.84 12.82
CA LEU A 54 -15.14 -37.69 13.87
C LEU A 54 -14.80 -39.04 14.53
N PRO A 55 -13.54 -39.26 14.95
CA PRO A 55 -13.22 -40.17 16.04
C PRO A 55 -13.00 -39.42 17.37
N ARG A 56 -13.54 -40.01 18.45
CA ARG A 56 -13.41 -39.57 19.85
C ARG A 56 -12.18 -40.19 20.55
N THR A 57 -11.48 -39.32 21.28
CA THR A 57 -10.82 -39.46 22.60
C THR A 57 -9.76 -40.54 22.86
N ARG A 58 -8.61 -40.10 23.41
CA ARG A 58 -8.18 -40.50 24.77
C ARG A 58 -7.16 -39.52 25.37
N SER A 59 -7.41 -39.19 26.63
CA SER A 59 -6.56 -38.40 27.54
C SER A 59 -5.50 -39.30 28.15
N THR A 60 -4.24 -38.87 28.12
CA THR A 60 -3.18 -39.32 29.03
C THR A 60 -2.26 -38.15 29.35
N THR A 61 -2.20 -37.82 30.63
CA THR A 61 -1.30 -36.83 31.23
C THR A 61 0.12 -37.37 31.31
N SER A 62 1.09 -36.67 30.73
CA SER A 62 2.50 -36.79 31.10
C SER A 62 3.14 -35.41 31.11
N ARG A 63 3.63 -34.99 32.29
CA ARG A 63 4.43 -33.78 32.48
C ARG A 63 5.84 -34.08 31.97
N SER A 64 6.24 -33.43 30.89
CA SER A 64 7.64 -33.40 30.46
C SER A 64 8.05 -31.94 30.31
N ILE A 65 9.00 -31.54 31.14
CA ILE A 65 9.67 -30.24 31.12
C ILE A 65 10.47 -30.19 29.81
N VAL A 66 9.98 -29.41 28.83
CA VAL A 66 10.73 -29.11 27.61
C VAL A 66 11.47 -27.80 27.84
N SER A 67 12.78 -27.90 28.03
CA SER A 67 13.71 -26.78 27.96
C SER A 67 13.61 -26.13 26.58
N VAL A 68 13.07 -24.92 26.53
CA VAL A 68 13.06 -24.10 25.31
C VAL A 68 14.48 -23.59 25.09
N VAL A 69 15.28 -24.35 24.35
CA VAL A 69 16.54 -23.87 23.80
C VAL A 69 16.17 -22.92 22.66
N VAL A 70 16.25 -21.62 22.94
CA VAL A 70 16.18 -20.56 21.92
C VAL A 70 17.46 -20.66 21.09
N LEU A 71 17.39 -21.43 20.00
CA LEU A 71 18.38 -21.39 18.93
C LEU A 71 18.21 -20.07 18.19
N ASP A 72 18.97 -19.08 18.63
CA ASP A 72 19.14 -17.81 17.94
C ASP A 72 19.91 -18.09 16.64
N GLN A 73 19.17 -18.43 15.58
CA GLN A 73 19.74 -18.53 14.24
C GLN A 73 20.06 -17.13 13.77
N GLN A 74 21.35 -16.81 13.79
CA GLN A 74 21.97 -15.72 13.07
C GLN A 74 21.63 -15.85 11.58
N GLU A 75 20.49 -15.29 11.15
CA GLU A 75 20.13 -15.11 9.74
C GLU A 75 21.27 -14.30 9.10
N LYS A 76 22.16 -14.97 8.35
CA LYS A 76 23.02 -14.27 7.39
C LYS A 76 22.11 -13.37 6.56
N GLU A 77 22.46 -12.09 6.45
CA GLU A 77 21.76 -11.14 5.57
C GLU A 77 21.88 -11.61 4.11
N GLU A 78 21.03 -12.56 3.73
CA GLU A 78 20.85 -12.94 2.35
C GLU A 78 20.18 -11.75 1.64
N SER A 79 20.82 -11.27 0.58
CA SER A 79 20.31 -10.11 -0.17
C SER A 79 18.90 -10.41 -0.67
N ASP A 80 17.93 -9.58 -0.30
CA ASP A 80 16.52 -9.73 -0.72
C ASP A 80 16.43 -9.94 -2.25
N PRO A 81 15.90 -11.09 -2.73
CA PRO A 81 15.86 -11.42 -4.15
C PRO A 81 14.93 -10.51 -4.97
N LEU A 82 14.16 -9.63 -4.31
CA LEU A 82 13.34 -8.60 -4.93
C LEU A 82 14.07 -7.25 -5.06
N VAL A 83 15.29 -7.11 -4.54
CA VAL A 83 16.08 -5.88 -4.62
C VAL A 83 17.14 -6.02 -5.74
N PRO A 84 17.07 -5.18 -6.79
CA PRO A 84 18.04 -5.24 -7.88
C PRO A 84 19.44 -4.81 -7.40
N PRO A 85 20.52 -5.30 -8.05
CA PRO A 85 21.88 -4.90 -7.71
C PRO A 85 22.08 -3.39 -7.91
N PRO A 86 22.79 -2.72 -6.98
CA PRO A 86 22.98 -1.27 -7.05
C PRO A 86 23.78 -0.87 -8.28
N LYS A 87 23.36 0.21 -8.95
CA LYS A 87 24.01 0.77 -10.16
C LYS A 87 24.12 -0.20 -11.35
N ALA A 88 23.42 -1.33 -11.34
CA ALA A 88 23.40 -2.25 -12.46
C ALA A 88 22.74 -1.63 -13.71
N THR A 89 23.35 -1.87 -14.86
CA THR A 89 22.78 -1.57 -16.18
C THR A 89 21.51 -2.39 -16.43
N LYS A 90 20.73 -2.01 -17.45
CA LYS A 90 19.53 -2.75 -17.87
C LYS A 90 19.83 -4.23 -18.17
N SER A 91 20.92 -4.50 -18.89
CA SER A 91 21.31 -5.89 -19.26
C SER A 91 21.66 -6.72 -18.03
N GLU A 92 22.43 -6.14 -17.10
CA GLU A 92 22.82 -6.80 -15.84
C GLU A 92 21.60 -7.11 -14.97
N ARG A 93 20.63 -6.18 -14.87
CA ARG A 93 19.39 -6.41 -14.12
C ARG A 93 18.53 -7.51 -14.74
N ILE A 94 18.41 -7.54 -16.07
CA ILE A 94 17.67 -8.62 -16.75
C ILE A 94 18.35 -9.98 -16.47
N SER A 95 19.68 -10.03 -16.57
CA SER A 95 20.47 -11.24 -16.29
C SER A 95 20.33 -11.70 -14.84
N TRP A 96 20.46 -10.77 -13.88
CA TRP A 96 20.23 -11.01 -12.46
C TRP A 96 18.82 -11.53 -12.19
N PHE A 97 17.81 -10.84 -12.71
CA PHE A 97 16.41 -11.19 -12.47
C PHE A 97 16.07 -12.57 -13.02
N ARG A 98 16.59 -12.91 -14.20
CA ARG A 98 16.43 -14.26 -14.77
C ARG A 98 16.99 -15.35 -13.87
N ARG A 99 18.14 -15.11 -13.22
CA ARG A 99 18.71 -16.06 -12.25
C ARG A 99 17.87 -16.18 -10.99
N LYS A 100 17.30 -15.07 -10.50
CA LYS A 100 16.48 -15.06 -9.28
C LYS A 100 15.04 -15.53 -9.47
N LEU A 101 14.50 -15.42 -10.68
CA LEU A 101 13.11 -15.74 -10.98
C LEU A 101 12.62 -17.12 -10.48
N PRO A 102 13.40 -18.22 -10.56
CA PRO A 102 12.98 -19.52 -10.02
C PRO A 102 12.77 -19.53 -8.51
N GLU A 103 13.47 -18.67 -7.76
CA GLU A 103 13.37 -18.55 -6.28
C GLU A 103 12.18 -17.67 -5.85
N LEU A 104 11.59 -16.90 -6.77
CA LEU A 104 10.54 -15.92 -6.44
C LEU A 104 9.16 -16.58 -6.32
N GLU A 105 8.88 -17.18 -5.16
CA GLU A 105 7.56 -17.77 -4.85
C GLU A 105 6.40 -16.77 -4.96
N ILE A 106 6.64 -15.49 -4.66
CA ILE A 106 5.63 -14.42 -4.75
C ILE A 106 5.04 -14.25 -6.16
N LEU A 107 5.75 -14.71 -7.20
CA LEU A 107 5.30 -14.68 -8.60
C LEU A 107 4.62 -15.99 -9.05
N LYS A 108 4.37 -16.91 -8.11
CA LYS A 108 3.78 -18.24 -8.33
C LYS A 108 2.54 -18.43 -7.45
N SER A 109 1.65 -19.32 -7.88
CA SER A 109 0.55 -19.81 -7.04
C SER A 109 1.02 -21.05 -6.28
N THR A 110 1.47 -20.85 -5.04
CA THR A 110 1.88 -21.93 -4.14
C THR A 110 0.67 -22.58 -3.48
N THR A 111 0.84 -23.73 -2.83
CA THR A 111 -0.24 -24.36 -2.05
C THR A 111 -0.84 -23.41 -1.01
N LYS A 112 0.01 -22.58 -0.39
CA LYS A 112 -0.41 -21.60 0.60
C LYS A 112 -1.13 -20.40 -0.04
N SER A 113 -0.56 -19.80 -1.09
CA SER A 113 -1.17 -18.62 -1.71
C SER A 113 -2.49 -18.96 -2.42
N LYS A 114 -2.70 -20.19 -2.90
CA LYS A 114 -4.01 -20.61 -3.42
C LYS A 114 -5.16 -20.53 -2.41
N ARG A 115 -4.87 -20.51 -1.10
CA ARG A 115 -5.88 -20.29 -0.04
C ARG A 115 -6.28 -18.82 0.11
N PHE A 116 -5.59 -17.90 -0.57
CA PHE A 116 -5.80 -16.45 -0.50
C PHE A 116 -7.27 -16.07 -0.63
N HIS A 117 -7.91 -16.48 -1.73
CA HIS A 117 -9.31 -16.11 -2.01
C HIS A 117 -10.27 -16.59 -0.92
N GLY A 118 -10.16 -17.86 -0.52
CA GLY A 118 -10.99 -18.43 0.55
C GLY A 118 -10.84 -17.66 1.86
N ARG A 119 -9.62 -17.32 2.26
CA ARG A 119 -9.35 -16.59 3.51
C ARG A 119 -9.85 -15.15 3.50
N VAL A 120 -9.83 -14.48 2.34
CA VAL A 120 -10.46 -13.16 2.19
C VAL A 120 -11.98 -13.28 2.36
N LEU A 121 -12.61 -14.27 1.71
CA LEU A 121 -14.05 -14.49 1.81
C LEU A 121 -14.50 -14.91 3.23
N GLU A 122 -13.69 -15.70 3.94
CA GLU A 122 -13.95 -16.05 5.34
C GLU A 122 -14.07 -14.81 6.24
N LEU A 123 -13.22 -13.81 6.03
CA LEU A 123 -13.33 -12.53 6.73
C LEU A 123 -14.58 -11.75 6.28
N TYR A 124 -14.90 -11.78 4.99
CA TYR A 124 -16.05 -11.05 4.44
C TYR A 124 -17.38 -11.53 5.01
N ASN A 125 -17.49 -12.82 5.32
CA ASN A 125 -18.68 -13.42 5.91
C ASN A 125 -18.94 -12.98 7.37
N LYS A 126 -18.07 -12.15 7.97
CA LYS A 126 -18.26 -11.62 9.33
C LYS A 126 -19.16 -10.38 9.41
N ASN A 127 -19.90 -10.03 8.35
CA ASN A 127 -20.80 -8.87 8.28
C ASN A 127 -20.12 -7.52 8.62
N CYS A 128 -18.96 -7.28 8.02
CA CYS A 128 -18.18 -6.05 8.22
C CYS A 128 -18.90 -4.84 7.61
N SER A 129 -18.84 -3.68 8.25
CA SER A 129 -19.39 -2.42 7.71
C SER A 129 -18.58 -1.88 6.53
N ALA A 130 -17.28 -2.18 6.49
CA ALA A 130 -16.38 -1.82 5.41
C ALA A 130 -15.20 -2.79 5.32
N GLN A 131 -14.69 -2.99 4.11
CA GLN A 131 -13.54 -3.87 3.83
C GLN A 131 -12.30 -3.03 3.53
N PHE A 132 -11.22 -3.34 4.22
CA PHE A 132 -9.94 -2.65 4.09
C PHE A 132 -8.82 -3.63 3.70
N PHE A 133 -7.89 -3.12 2.91
CA PHE A 133 -6.71 -3.82 2.44
C PHE A 133 -5.47 -3.00 2.71
N MET A 134 -4.45 -3.66 3.26
CA MET A 134 -3.09 -3.14 3.37
C MET A 134 -2.13 -4.12 2.70
N VAL A 135 -1.01 -3.63 2.18
CA VAL A 135 0.05 -4.48 1.60
C VAL A 135 1.31 -4.37 2.44
N TRP A 136 1.83 -5.52 2.90
CA TRP A 136 3.09 -5.60 3.63
C TRP A 136 4.00 -6.69 3.04
N LEU A 137 4.96 -6.27 2.21
CA LEU A 137 5.91 -7.17 1.55
C LEU A 137 7.29 -7.20 2.21
N SER A 138 7.47 -6.47 3.30
CA SER A 138 8.69 -6.49 4.11
C SER A 138 8.71 -7.68 5.07
N PRO A 139 9.86 -8.02 5.68
CA PRO A 139 9.94 -9.05 6.71
C PRO A 139 8.95 -8.80 7.85
N ALA A 140 8.44 -9.87 8.47
CA ALA A 140 7.51 -9.75 9.60
C ALA A 140 8.15 -8.97 10.76
N LYS A 141 9.45 -9.19 10.99
CA LYS A 141 10.22 -8.55 12.07
C LYS A 141 10.26 -7.02 11.99
N SER A 142 10.02 -6.42 10.82
CA SER A 142 9.98 -4.97 10.67
C SER A 142 8.58 -4.38 10.71
N PHE A 143 7.54 -5.20 10.94
CA PHE A 143 6.18 -4.70 11.16
C PHE A 143 6.11 -4.19 12.60
N GLY A 144 6.39 -2.90 12.75
CA GLY A 144 6.74 -2.31 14.02
C GLY A 144 5.63 -1.47 14.63
N PRO A 145 5.98 -0.63 15.61
CA PRO A 145 5.03 0.20 16.32
C PRO A 145 4.21 1.16 15.42
N ARG A 146 4.80 1.67 14.34
CA ARG A 146 4.10 2.59 13.41
C ARG A 146 2.98 1.89 12.65
N GLU A 147 3.24 0.69 12.15
CA GLU A 147 2.26 -0.11 11.43
C GLU A 147 1.17 -0.64 12.39
N MET A 148 1.54 -1.01 13.61
CA MET A 148 0.56 -1.38 14.66
C MET A 148 -0.39 -0.22 14.97
N LEU A 149 0.14 1.01 15.06
CA LEU A 149 -0.64 2.22 15.26
C LEU A 149 -1.58 2.52 14.07
N ALA A 150 -1.14 2.28 12.83
CA ALA A 150 -2.00 2.43 11.65
C ALA A 150 -3.21 1.47 11.70
N VAL A 151 -2.98 0.22 12.09
CA VAL A 151 -4.07 -0.76 12.27
C VAL A 151 -4.96 -0.41 13.45
N ASP A 152 -4.38 -0.01 14.59
CA ASP A 152 -5.14 0.35 15.78
C ASP A 152 -6.10 1.51 15.52
N THR A 153 -5.59 2.62 14.97
CA THR A 153 -6.40 3.80 14.69
C THR A 153 -7.48 3.53 13.63
N LEU A 154 -7.23 2.63 12.67
CA LEU A 154 -8.26 2.17 11.73
C LEU A 154 -9.46 1.59 12.48
N PHE A 155 -9.23 0.65 13.41
CA PHE A 155 -10.31 0.02 14.17
C PHE A 155 -10.94 0.96 15.20
N THR A 156 -10.18 1.88 15.81
CA THR A 156 -10.76 2.90 16.71
C THR A 156 -11.77 3.79 15.99
N THR A 157 -11.48 4.18 14.74
CA THR A 157 -12.34 5.09 13.95
C THR A 157 -13.37 4.36 13.09
N ASN A 158 -13.18 3.06 12.85
CA ASN A 158 -14.06 2.21 12.05
C ASN A 158 -14.26 0.85 12.76
N PRO A 159 -14.99 0.80 13.88
CA PRO A 159 -15.06 -0.41 14.73
C PRO A 159 -15.69 -1.64 14.05
N GLY A 160 -16.54 -1.43 13.04
CA GLY A 160 -17.13 -2.52 12.23
C GLY A 160 -16.28 -2.97 11.03
N ALA A 161 -15.07 -2.43 10.86
CA ALA A 161 -14.22 -2.72 9.73
C ALA A 161 -13.70 -4.16 9.74
N CYS A 162 -13.31 -4.63 8.55
CA CYS A 162 -12.50 -5.82 8.38
C CYS A 162 -11.23 -5.47 7.62
N LEU A 163 -10.08 -5.93 8.11
CA LEU A 163 -8.77 -5.65 7.53
C LEU A 163 -8.10 -6.94 7.04
N VAL A 164 -7.76 -6.96 5.75
CA VAL A 164 -6.86 -7.94 5.17
C VAL A 164 -5.48 -7.30 4.98
N ILE A 165 -4.47 -7.84 5.66
CA ILE A 165 -3.06 -7.50 5.43
C ILE A 165 -2.49 -8.51 4.44
N LEU A 166 -2.25 -8.06 3.21
CA LEU A 166 -1.67 -8.85 2.13
C LEU A 166 -0.16 -9.00 2.37
N SER A 167 0.24 -10.13 2.94
CA SER A 167 1.61 -10.34 3.39
C SER A 167 1.98 -11.81 3.53
N ASN A 168 3.06 -12.22 2.85
CA ASN A 168 3.61 -13.58 2.99
C ASN A 168 4.31 -13.75 4.34
N SER A 169 4.97 -12.70 4.83
CA SER A 169 5.78 -12.74 6.04
C SER A 169 4.91 -12.69 7.30
N LEU A 170 3.83 -11.88 7.31
CA LEU A 170 2.91 -11.82 8.44
C LEU A 170 1.92 -12.99 8.50
N ASP A 171 1.68 -13.67 7.37
CA ASP A 171 0.96 -14.93 7.36
C ASP A 171 1.87 -16.09 7.84
N SER A 172 2.44 -15.98 9.04
CA SER A 172 3.38 -16.94 9.62
C SER A 172 3.23 -17.00 11.13
N PRO A 173 3.79 -18.01 11.83
CA PRO A 173 3.75 -18.04 13.30
C PRO A 173 4.28 -16.76 13.94
N ARG A 174 5.38 -16.19 13.42
CA ARG A 174 5.93 -14.91 13.89
C ARG A 174 4.96 -13.76 13.66
N GLY A 175 4.36 -13.68 12.49
CA GLY A 175 3.35 -12.67 12.18
C GLY A 175 2.11 -12.78 13.07
N SER A 176 1.65 -14.00 13.35
CA SER A 176 0.57 -14.25 14.31
C SER A 176 0.92 -13.73 15.71
N THR A 177 2.16 -13.92 16.17
CA THR A 177 2.64 -13.35 17.45
C THR A 177 2.61 -11.83 17.45
N ILE A 178 3.08 -11.19 16.36
CA ILE A 178 3.08 -9.72 16.22
C ILE A 178 1.65 -9.17 16.27
N LEU A 179 0.75 -9.79 15.50
CA LEU A 179 -0.64 -9.35 15.37
C LEU A 179 -1.53 -9.76 16.56
N LYS A 180 -1.03 -10.60 17.47
CA LYS A 180 -1.80 -11.13 18.61
C LYS A 180 -2.45 -10.02 19.42
N ARG A 181 -1.73 -8.93 19.71
CA ARG A 181 -2.26 -7.80 20.50
C ARG A 181 -3.48 -7.14 19.85
N LEU A 182 -3.55 -7.09 18.53
CA LEU A 182 -4.70 -6.55 17.79
C LEU A 182 -5.85 -7.56 17.75
N LEU A 183 -5.53 -8.85 17.57
CA LEU A 183 -6.52 -9.93 17.54
C LEU A 183 -7.19 -10.15 18.91
N ASP A 184 -6.43 -10.05 20.00
CA ASP A 184 -6.93 -10.17 21.38
C ASP A 184 -7.97 -9.08 21.73
N GLN A 185 -8.00 -7.98 20.96
CA GLN A 185 -8.96 -6.88 21.11
C GLN A 185 -10.26 -7.11 20.33
N GLY A 186 -10.37 -8.26 19.66
CA GLY A 186 -11.54 -8.61 18.85
C GLY A 186 -11.55 -7.97 17.47
N PHE A 187 -10.46 -7.33 17.03
CA PHE A 187 -10.38 -6.72 15.71
C PHE A 187 -10.50 -7.78 14.60
N ASN A 188 -11.35 -7.50 13.61
CA ASN A 188 -11.55 -8.38 12.45
C ASN A 188 -10.41 -8.21 11.45
N LEU A 189 -9.28 -8.83 11.77
CA LEU A 189 -8.01 -8.70 11.07
C LEU A 189 -7.52 -10.08 10.61
N VAL A 190 -6.97 -10.17 9.41
CA VAL A 190 -6.24 -11.35 8.94
C VAL A 190 -5.04 -10.96 8.08
N ALA A 191 -3.88 -11.56 8.36
CA ALA A 191 -2.75 -11.54 7.43
C ALA A 191 -2.82 -12.76 6.49
N VAL A 192 -2.69 -12.54 5.19
CA VAL A 192 -2.85 -13.59 4.16
C VAL A 192 -1.73 -13.50 3.13
N THR A 193 -1.10 -14.64 2.84
CA THR A 193 -0.17 -14.82 1.73
C THR A 193 -0.88 -14.51 0.42
N LEU A 194 -0.36 -13.54 -0.33
CA LEU A 194 -0.91 -13.11 -1.62
C LEU A 194 -0.65 -14.11 -2.75
N ASP A 195 -1.60 -14.20 -3.67
CA ASP A 195 -1.48 -14.94 -4.94
C ASP A 195 -1.55 -13.94 -6.11
N ILE A 196 -0.39 -13.41 -6.51
CA ILE A 196 -0.30 -12.45 -7.63
C ILE A 196 -0.88 -13.03 -8.93
N PRO A 197 -0.55 -14.27 -9.35
CA PRO A 197 -1.20 -14.86 -10.52
C PRO A 197 -2.73 -14.87 -10.44
N PHE A 198 -3.32 -15.21 -9.29
CA PHE A 198 -4.77 -15.12 -9.11
C PHE A 198 -5.27 -13.68 -9.22
N LEU A 199 -4.61 -12.73 -8.56
CA LEU A 199 -5.00 -11.32 -8.51
C LEU A 199 -4.96 -10.64 -9.90
N VAL A 200 -4.05 -11.02 -10.78
CA VAL A 200 -3.98 -10.44 -12.13
C VAL A 200 -4.77 -11.23 -13.18
N LYS A 201 -5.17 -12.47 -12.89
CA LYS A 201 -5.90 -13.33 -13.83
C LYS A 201 -7.17 -12.65 -14.33
N ASN A 202 -7.38 -12.69 -15.65
CA ASN A 202 -8.50 -12.06 -16.35
C ASN A 202 -8.54 -10.52 -16.18
N THR A 203 -7.39 -9.91 -15.99
CA THR A 203 -7.21 -8.45 -15.97
C THR A 203 -6.13 -8.05 -16.98
N PRO A 204 -6.08 -6.78 -17.42
CA PRO A 204 -4.99 -6.29 -18.25
C PRO A 204 -3.57 -6.58 -17.70
N ALA A 205 -3.40 -6.58 -16.37
CA ALA A 205 -2.11 -6.81 -15.72
C ALA A 205 -1.59 -8.25 -15.83
N GLU A 206 -2.39 -9.20 -16.34
CA GLU A 206 -1.92 -10.55 -16.61
C GLU A 206 -0.79 -10.56 -17.65
N ALA A 207 -0.88 -9.70 -18.66
CA ALA A 207 0.14 -9.56 -19.69
C ALA A 207 1.47 -9.07 -19.10
N TRP A 208 1.43 -8.11 -18.18
CA TRP A 208 2.61 -7.65 -17.45
C TRP A 208 3.28 -8.78 -16.67
N LEU A 209 2.51 -9.57 -15.91
CA LEU A 209 3.09 -10.67 -15.14
C LEU A 209 3.73 -11.72 -16.06
N LYS A 210 3.09 -12.07 -17.18
CA LYS A 210 3.67 -12.97 -18.20
C LYS A 210 4.98 -12.41 -18.75
N LYS A 211 5.01 -11.11 -19.08
CA LYS A 211 6.20 -10.43 -19.60
C LYS A 211 7.33 -10.40 -18.57
N LEU A 212 7.04 -10.09 -17.30
CA LEU A 212 8.01 -10.15 -16.21
C LEU A 212 8.58 -11.57 -16.06
N LYS A 213 7.71 -12.58 -15.97
CA LYS A 213 8.10 -14.00 -15.84
C LYS A 213 8.80 -14.59 -17.06
N SER A 214 8.83 -13.90 -18.19
CA SER A 214 9.67 -14.32 -19.33
C SER A 214 11.16 -14.13 -19.06
N GLY A 215 11.55 -13.33 -18.05
CA GLY A 215 12.95 -12.99 -17.78
C GLY A 215 13.63 -12.19 -18.89
N LYS A 216 12.86 -11.62 -19.83
CA LYS A 216 13.33 -10.74 -20.92
C LYS A 216 13.07 -9.26 -20.62
N MET A 217 12.15 -8.98 -19.70
CA MET A 217 11.81 -7.64 -19.27
C MET A 217 12.75 -7.18 -18.17
N ASP A 218 13.16 -5.91 -18.23
CA ASP A 218 13.88 -5.27 -17.14
C ASP A 218 12.90 -4.99 -15.98
N PRO A 219 13.13 -5.55 -14.77
CA PRO A 219 12.30 -5.24 -13.61
C PRO A 219 12.52 -3.81 -13.09
N GLY A 220 13.60 -3.16 -13.53
CA GLY A 220 13.97 -1.79 -13.15
C GLY A 220 14.90 -1.72 -11.95
N SER A 221 15.40 -0.51 -11.67
CA SER A 221 16.30 -0.22 -10.54
C SER A 221 15.57 -0.02 -9.21
N ILE A 222 14.25 0.18 -9.23
CA ILE A 222 13.44 0.24 -8.01
C ILE A 222 13.15 -1.19 -7.55
N PRO A 223 13.26 -1.49 -6.24
CA PRO A 223 12.94 -2.81 -5.70
C PRO A 223 11.58 -3.33 -6.18
N LEU A 224 11.57 -4.58 -6.65
CA LEU A 224 10.40 -5.21 -7.24
C LEU A 224 9.25 -5.30 -6.25
N PHE A 225 9.50 -5.47 -4.95
CA PHE A 225 8.45 -5.47 -3.94
C PHE A 225 7.64 -4.15 -3.92
N MET A 226 8.27 -3.00 -4.22
CA MET A 226 7.54 -1.72 -4.28
C MET A 226 6.59 -1.70 -5.47
N ASN A 227 7.08 -2.12 -6.63
CA ASN A 227 6.26 -2.25 -7.84
C ASN A 227 5.14 -3.29 -7.66
N LEU A 228 5.41 -4.43 -7.01
CA LEU A 228 4.40 -5.43 -6.68
C LEU A 228 3.34 -4.87 -5.73
N SER A 229 3.70 -4.04 -4.74
CA SER A 229 2.74 -3.34 -3.89
C SER A 229 1.85 -2.39 -4.70
N ASP A 230 2.43 -1.61 -5.62
CA ASP A 230 1.70 -0.72 -6.52
C ASP A 230 0.72 -1.48 -7.43
N LEU A 231 1.09 -2.66 -7.92
CA LEU A 231 0.17 -3.53 -8.67
C LEU A 231 -0.92 -4.11 -7.77
N THR A 232 -0.53 -4.63 -6.61
CA THR A 232 -1.41 -5.37 -5.70
C THR A 232 -2.57 -4.50 -5.22
N ARG A 233 -2.32 -3.24 -4.87
CA ARG A 233 -3.38 -2.31 -4.45
C ARG A 233 -4.42 -2.05 -5.54
N LEU A 234 -4.01 -2.05 -6.81
CA LEU A 234 -4.93 -1.90 -7.92
C LEU A 234 -5.72 -3.19 -8.16
N ALA A 235 -5.03 -4.33 -8.18
CA ALA A 235 -5.62 -5.62 -8.49
C ALA A 235 -6.60 -6.10 -7.42
N VAL A 236 -6.28 -5.88 -6.15
CA VAL A 236 -7.17 -6.28 -5.03
C VAL A 236 -8.47 -5.47 -5.04
N LEU A 237 -8.39 -4.15 -5.23
CA LEU A 237 -9.59 -3.32 -5.34
C LEU A 237 -10.42 -3.66 -6.57
N TYR A 238 -9.80 -3.98 -7.71
CA TYR A 238 -10.57 -4.45 -8.87
C TYR A 238 -11.32 -5.76 -8.58
N LYS A 239 -10.72 -6.71 -7.85
CA LYS A 239 -11.29 -8.04 -7.60
C LYS A 239 -12.21 -8.14 -6.39
N TYR A 240 -12.10 -7.23 -5.43
CA TYR A 240 -12.87 -7.30 -4.18
C TYR A 240 -13.62 -6.01 -3.86
N GLY A 241 -13.29 -4.89 -4.51
CA GLY A 241 -13.75 -3.58 -4.09
C GLY A 241 -13.20 -3.19 -2.71
N GLY A 242 -13.89 -2.27 -2.03
CA GLY A 242 -13.54 -1.81 -0.70
C GLY A 242 -12.50 -0.69 -0.70
N THR A 243 -11.66 -0.66 0.32
CA THR A 243 -10.70 0.41 0.57
C THR A 243 -9.27 -0.12 0.64
N TYR A 244 -8.35 0.48 -0.11
CA TYR A 244 -6.92 0.26 0.04
C TYR A 244 -6.28 1.38 0.85
N LEU A 245 -5.31 1.02 1.69
CA LEU A 245 -4.53 1.91 2.55
C LEU A 245 -3.05 1.50 2.53
N ASP A 246 -2.13 2.46 2.46
CA ASP A 246 -0.75 2.24 2.85
C ASP A 246 -0.66 1.98 4.38
N THR A 247 0.36 1.22 4.81
CA THR A 247 0.53 0.81 6.22
C THR A 247 1.06 1.92 7.14
N ASP A 248 1.29 3.11 6.59
CA ASP A 248 1.80 4.30 7.30
C ASP A 248 0.75 5.42 7.31
N ILE A 249 -0.52 5.04 7.43
CA ILE A 249 -1.67 5.93 7.53
C ILE A 249 -2.23 5.89 8.95
N ILE A 250 -2.37 7.07 9.56
CA ILE A 250 -3.01 7.23 10.87
C ILE A 250 -4.42 7.75 10.65
N PHE A 251 -5.42 7.04 11.17
CA PHE A 251 -6.81 7.43 11.07
C PHE A 251 -7.16 8.48 12.12
N LEU A 252 -7.94 9.47 11.69
CA LEU A 252 -8.46 10.55 12.52
C LEU A 252 -9.99 10.52 12.57
N ASN A 253 -10.66 10.14 11.47
CA ASN A 253 -12.12 10.05 11.41
C ASN A 253 -12.58 8.84 10.59
N SER A 254 -13.85 8.46 10.78
CA SER A 254 -14.46 7.35 10.05
C SER A 254 -14.56 7.63 8.55
N MET A 255 -14.27 6.62 7.72
CA MET A 255 -14.43 6.67 6.26
C MET A 255 -15.82 6.18 5.79
N THR A 256 -16.77 6.04 6.71
CA THR A 256 -18.11 5.54 6.40
C THR A 256 -18.78 6.40 5.32
N GLY A 257 -19.36 5.75 4.31
CA GLY A 257 -20.07 6.40 3.21
C GLY A 257 -19.19 6.83 2.03
N LEU A 258 -17.86 6.75 2.13
CA LEU A 258 -16.98 6.99 0.99
C LEU A 258 -17.12 5.87 -0.04
N ARG A 259 -17.17 6.24 -1.32
CA ARG A 259 -17.32 5.31 -2.45
C ARG A 259 -16.72 5.92 -3.71
N ASN A 260 -16.04 5.10 -4.51
CA ASN A 260 -15.41 5.50 -5.78
C ASN A 260 -14.62 6.81 -5.63
N ALA A 261 -13.67 6.79 -4.71
CA ALA A 261 -12.96 7.97 -4.22
C ALA A 261 -11.45 7.81 -4.27
N ILE A 262 -10.76 8.91 -4.56
CA ILE A 262 -9.30 9.05 -4.50
C ILE A 262 -8.93 10.46 -4.03
N GLY A 263 -7.76 10.62 -3.39
CA GLY A 263 -7.29 11.91 -2.91
C GLY A 263 -6.33 12.62 -3.85
N ALA A 264 -6.46 13.94 -3.91
CA ALA A 264 -5.42 14.82 -4.43
C ALA A 264 -4.28 14.94 -3.41
N GLN A 265 -3.06 14.64 -3.80
CA GLN A 265 -1.87 14.89 -2.98
C GLN A 265 -1.45 16.36 -3.03
N SER A 266 -1.67 17.05 -4.15
CA SER A 266 -1.29 18.44 -4.33
C SER A 266 -2.22 19.17 -5.28
N LEU A 267 -2.35 20.48 -5.07
CA LEU A 267 -3.13 21.39 -5.90
C LEU A 267 -2.24 22.42 -6.57
N HIS A 268 -2.67 22.91 -7.73
CA HIS A 268 -2.08 24.08 -8.36
C HIS A 268 -2.42 25.32 -7.52
N PRO A 269 -1.43 26.18 -7.15
CA PRO A 269 -1.66 27.27 -6.19
C PRO A 269 -2.78 28.24 -6.57
N ARG A 270 -2.89 28.57 -7.87
CA ARG A 270 -3.88 29.52 -8.42
C ARG A 270 -5.23 28.85 -8.74
N THR A 271 -5.26 27.92 -9.68
CA THR A 271 -6.50 27.30 -10.17
C THR A 271 -7.17 26.35 -9.18
N LYS A 272 -6.48 25.96 -8.10
CA LYS A 272 -6.92 24.95 -7.12
C LYS A 272 -7.27 23.59 -7.71
N ARG A 273 -6.98 23.35 -8.99
CA ARG A 273 -7.07 22.03 -9.62
C ARG A 273 -5.97 21.14 -9.06
N TRP A 274 -6.27 19.86 -8.85
CA TRP A 274 -5.25 18.92 -8.45
C TRP A 274 -4.15 18.80 -9.51
N THR A 275 -2.91 18.66 -9.06
CA THR A 275 -1.73 18.44 -9.92
C THR A 275 -1.17 17.03 -9.77
N ARG A 276 -1.47 16.39 -8.64
CA ARG A 276 -1.11 15.01 -8.36
C ARG A 276 -2.23 14.35 -7.57
N LEU A 277 -2.66 13.19 -8.03
CA LEU A 277 -3.43 12.24 -7.24
C LEU A 277 -2.49 11.21 -6.62
N ASN A 278 -2.90 10.61 -5.52
CA ASN A 278 -2.16 9.55 -4.86
C ASN A 278 -3.08 8.36 -4.59
N ASN A 279 -2.53 7.17 -4.71
CA ASN A 279 -3.19 5.89 -4.56
C ASN A 279 -2.76 5.16 -3.27
N ALA A 280 -2.17 5.89 -2.31
CA ALA A 280 -2.00 5.42 -0.93
C ALA A 280 -3.34 5.22 -0.21
N VAL A 281 -4.41 5.87 -0.70
CA VAL A 281 -5.79 5.71 -0.26
C VAL A 281 -6.69 5.65 -1.48
N MET A 282 -7.48 4.59 -1.60
CA MET A 282 -8.44 4.43 -2.69
C MET A 282 -9.65 3.67 -2.19
N VAL A 283 -10.85 4.13 -2.55
CA VAL A 283 -12.11 3.45 -2.24
C VAL A 283 -12.82 3.18 -3.54
N PHE A 284 -13.10 1.93 -3.88
CA PHE A 284 -13.74 1.59 -5.15
C PHE A 284 -14.69 0.41 -5.02
N ASP A 285 -15.72 0.44 -5.85
CA ASP A 285 -16.59 -0.71 -6.03
C ASP A 285 -15.85 -1.88 -6.67
N LEU A 286 -16.37 -3.08 -6.40
CA LEU A 286 -15.95 -4.31 -7.07
C LEU A 286 -16.06 -4.15 -8.60
N HIS A 287 -15.01 -4.55 -9.32
CA HIS A 287 -14.90 -4.47 -10.78
C HIS A 287 -15.07 -3.06 -11.38
N HIS A 288 -14.82 -2.01 -10.61
CA HIS A 288 -14.98 -0.65 -11.09
C HIS A 288 -14.16 -0.39 -12.39
N PRO A 289 -14.77 0.16 -13.48
CA PRO A 289 -14.10 0.34 -14.77
C PRO A 289 -12.79 1.14 -14.68
N LEU A 290 -12.75 2.17 -13.84
CA LEU A 290 -11.52 2.96 -13.64
C LEU A 290 -10.35 2.14 -13.07
N MET A 291 -10.63 1.14 -12.23
CA MET A 291 -9.59 0.24 -11.72
C MET A 291 -9.02 -0.64 -12.84
N ARG A 292 -9.86 -1.02 -13.81
CA ARG A 292 -9.42 -1.73 -15.02
C ARG A 292 -8.52 -0.86 -15.89
N GLU A 293 -8.84 0.43 -16.03
CA GLU A 293 -7.99 1.41 -16.73
C GLU A 293 -6.63 1.60 -16.04
N PHE A 294 -6.61 1.63 -14.71
CA PHE A 294 -5.33 1.67 -13.96
C PHE A 294 -4.49 0.41 -14.17
N LEU A 295 -5.11 -0.77 -14.16
CA LEU A 295 -4.40 -2.04 -14.43
C LEU A 295 -3.87 -2.10 -15.88
N GLN A 296 -4.64 -1.56 -16.83
CA GLN A 296 -4.21 -1.45 -18.22
C GLN A 296 -2.98 -0.54 -18.34
N GLU A 297 -3.03 0.67 -17.78
CA GLU A 297 -1.91 1.60 -17.76
C GLU A 297 -0.68 1.00 -17.07
N TYR A 298 -0.87 0.34 -15.91
CA TYR A 298 0.22 -0.34 -15.22
C TYR A 298 0.91 -1.34 -16.14
N SER A 299 0.12 -2.13 -16.88
CA SER A 299 0.65 -3.16 -17.75
C SER A 299 1.38 -2.63 -18.98
N THR A 300 0.83 -1.62 -19.65
CA THR A 300 1.35 -1.13 -20.93
C THR A 300 2.48 -0.12 -20.77
N THR A 301 2.48 0.65 -19.69
CA THR A 301 3.46 1.71 -19.46
C THR A 301 4.33 1.42 -18.25
N PHE A 302 4.53 0.17 -17.84
CA PHE A 302 5.38 -0.11 -16.68
C PHE A 302 6.81 0.42 -16.90
N ASP A 303 7.33 1.17 -15.92
CA ASP A 303 8.75 1.51 -15.85
C ASP A 303 9.24 1.39 -14.41
N GLY A 304 9.94 0.30 -14.12
CA GLY A 304 10.53 0.03 -12.80
C GLY A 304 11.75 0.89 -12.46
N ASN A 305 12.18 1.81 -13.32
CA ASN A 305 13.30 2.72 -13.07
C ASN A 305 12.86 4.07 -12.51
N ARG A 306 11.57 4.40 -12.58
CA ARG A 306 11.05 5.75 -12.28
C ARG A 306 10.18 5.76 -11.04
N TRP A 307 10.64 6.49 -10.02
CA TRP A 307 9.95 6.56 -8.73
C TRP A 307 8.54 7.15 -8.87
N GLY A 308 7.54 6.47 -8.32
CA GLY A 308 6.13 6.90 -8.36
C GLY A 308 5.46 6.78 -9.74
N TYR A 309 6.18 6.35 -10.78
CA TYR A 309 5.68 6.30 -12.14
C TYR A 309 4.53 5.30 -12.33
N ASN A 310 4.64 4.15 -11.68
CA ASN A 310 3.66 3.05 -11.70
C ASN A 310 2.56 3.21 -10.63
N SER A 311 2.52 4.36 -9.93
CA SER A 311 1.70 4.52 -8.73
C SER A 311 1.00 5.88 -8.69
N PRO A 312 1.39 6.92 -7.91
CA PRO A 312 0.64 8.18 -7.91
C PRO A 312 0.66 8.86 -9.30
N TYR A 313 1.70 8.65 -10.10
CA TYR A 313 1.76 9.26 -11.43
C TYR A 313 0.87 8.52 -12.42
N LEU A 314 0.73 7.20 -12.26
CA LEU A 314 -0.15 6.37 -13.07
C LEU A 314 -1.60 6.82 -12.93
N VAL A 315 -2.12 6.86 -11.70
CA VAL A 315 -3.53 7.24 -11.47
C VAL A 315 -3.82 8.66 -11.93
N SER A 316 -2.85 9.56 -11.79
CA SER A 316 -2.95 10.94 -12.30
C SER A 316 -3.02 10.99 -13.82
N ARG A 317 -2.18 10.23 -14.53
CA ARG A 317 -2.16 10.19 -16.01
C ARG A 317 -3.49 9.66 -16.55
N VAL A 318 -3.98 8.55 -15.99
CA VAL A 318 -5.23 7.93 -16.43
C VAL A 318 -6.40 8.87 -16.20
N ILE A 319 -6.56 9.43 -15.00
CA ILE A 319 -7.69 10.33 -14.69
C ILE A 319 -7.62 11.61 -15.54
N ASN A 320 -6.44 12.18 -15.77
CA ASN A 320 -6.29 13.33 -16.68
C ASN A 320 -6.69 12.97 -18.12
N ARG A 321 -6.20 11.84 -18.65
CA ARG A 321 -6.52 11.38 -20.00
C ARG A 321 -8.01 11.14 -20.20
N LEU A 322 -8.70 10.66 -19.17
CA LEU A 322 -10.14 10.40 -19.20
C LEU A 322 -10.99 11.66 -18.95
N GLY A 323 -10.39 12.83 -18.73
CA GLY A 323 -11.12 14.08 -18.49
C GLY A 323 -11.65 14.26 -17.06
N GLY A 324 -11.17 13.45 -16.11
CA GLY A 324 -11.29 13.67 -14.66
C GLY A 324 -12.69 13.55 -14.02
N ARG A 325 -13.77 13.66 -14.79
CA ARG A 325 -15.17 13.71 -14.31
C ARG A 325 -16.18 13.13 -15.30
N LYS A 326 -15.81 12.07 -16.02
CA LYS A 326 -16.82 11.39 -16.84
C LYS A 326 -17.86 10.74 -15.90
N PRO A 327 -19.16 11.01 -16.08
CA PRO A 327 -20.22 10.41 -15.25
C PRO A 327 -20.14 8.88 -15.18
N GLU A 328 -19.63 8.25 -16.26
CA GLU A 328 -19.43 6.80 -16.37
C GLU A 328 -18.56 6.17 -15.28
N TYR A 329 -17.67 6.95 -14.64
CA TYR A 329 -16.81 6.45 -13.55
C TYR A 329 -17.28 6.84 -12.15
N ASN A 330 -18.30 7.70 -12.01
CA ASN A 330 -18.79 8.16 -10.71
C ASN A 330 -17.67 8.43 -9.67
N LEU A 331 -16.62 9.15 -10.10
CA LEU A 331 -15.40 9.33 -9.30
C LEU A 331 -15.47 10.62 -8.47
N THR A 332 -15.25 10.48 -7.17
CA THR A 332 -15.02 11.63 -6.27
C THR A 332 -13.53 11.84 -6.04
N ILE A 333 -13.02 13.03 -6.35
CA ILE A 333 -11.65 13.42 -6.03
C ILE A 333 -11.68 14.33 -4.80
N PHE A 334 -11.17 13.82 -3.68
CA PHE A 334 -11.08 14.58 -2.44
C PHE A 334 -9.90 15.56 -2.46
N PRO A 335 -10.03 16.74 -1.80
CA PRO A 335 -8.92 17.67 -1.64
C PRO A 335 -7.81 17.06 -0.76
N PRO A 336 -6.59 17.62 -0.76
CA PRO A 336 -5.51 17.14 0.08
C PRO A 336 -5.88 17.06 1.55
N ASP A 337 -6.63 18.02 2.09
CA ASP A 337 -6.96 18.05 3.51
C ASP A 337 -7.74 16.83 4.01
N ALA A 338 -8.40 16.08 3.11
CA ALA A 338 -9.13 14.86 3.46
C ALA A 338 -8.20 13.68 3.80
N PHE A 339 -7.15 13.44 3.02
CA PHE A 339 -6.28 12.24 3.13
C PHE A 339 -4.78 12.56 3.26
N TYR A 340 -4.35 13.72 2.79
CA TYR A 340 -2.97 14.19 2.74
C TYR A 340 -2.83 15.63 3.29
N PRO A 341 -3.31 15.92 4.52
CA PRO A 341 -3.37 17.29 5.05
C PRO A 341 -1.98 17.94 5.18
N VAL A 342 -0.91 17.13 5.25
CA VAL A 342 0.47 17.61 5.23
C VAL A 342 1.29 16.85 4.21
N ASN A 343 1.91 17.60 3.30
CA ASN A 343 2.76 17.04 2.27
C ASN A 343 4.08 16.48 2.85
N TRP A 344 4.71 15.58 2.10
CA TRP A 344 5.95 14.91 2.49
C TRP A 344 7.14 15.84 2.76
N LEU A 345 7.14 17.08 2.25
CA LEU A 345 8.19 18.07 2.55
C LEU A 345 8.00 18.69 3.93
N LYS A 346 6.75 18.87 4.36
CA LYS A 346 6.38 19.54 5.61
C LYS A 346 6.11 18.56 6.75
N ILE A 347 5.84 17.29 6.46
CA ILE A 347 5.52 16.28 7.47
C ILE A 347 6.54 16.20 8.63
N PRO A 348 7.86 16.44 8.45
CA PRO A 348 8.81 16.40 9.57
C PRO A 348 8.48 17.40 10.70
N SER A 349 7.79 18.50 10.41
CA SER A 349 7.44 19.49 11.44
C SER A 349 6.41 18.95 12.45
N LEU A 350 5.63 17.93 12.08
CA LEU A 350 4.61 17.36 12.97
C LEU A 350 5.18 16.46 14.06
N PHE A 351 6.44 16.06 13.93
CA PHE A 351 7.12 15.15 14.86
C PHE A 351 7.87 15.87 15.98
N LYS A 352 8.03 17.20 15.88
CA LYS A 352 8.84 18.00 16.81
C LYS A 352 8.01 18.60 17.93
N LYS A 353 8.56 18.61 19.15
CA LYS A 353 8.01 19.30 20.31
C LYS A 353 8.09 20.81 20.11
N PRO A 354 7.05 21.59 20.48
CA PRO A 354 7.12 23.04 20.41
C PRO A 354 8.14 23.59 21.43
N ALA A 355 8.96 24.54 21.01
CA ALA A 355 9.95 25.23 21.84
C ALA A 355 9.46 26.61 22.34
N THR A 356 8.42 27.16 21.72
CA THR A 356 7.87 28.49 22.07
C THR A 356 6.36 28.45 22.24
N THR A 357 5.80 29.43 22.96
CA THR A 357 4.33 29.58 23.11
C THR A 357 3.61 29.71 21.77
N ARG A 358 4.25 30.35 20.77
CA ARG A 358 3.71 30.46 19.41
C ARG A 358 3.63 29.10 18.72
N GLU A 359 4.68 28.30 18.82
CA GLU A 359 4.70 26.94 18.27
C GLU A 359 3.70 26.04 18.99
N ALA A 360 3.55 26.16 20.31
CA ALA A 360 2.54 25.42 21.06
C ALA A 360 1.12 25.76 20.58
N LYS A 361 0.80 27.05 20.38
CA LYS A 361 -0.47 27.47 19.77
C LYS A 361 -0.68 26.91 18.37
N TRP A 362 0.38 26.88 17.55
CA TRP A 362 0.33 26.27 16.22
C TRP A 362 0.07 24.77 16.28
N VAL A 363 0.68 24.05 17.22
CA VAL A 363 0.43 22.62 17.45
C VAL A 363 -1.04 22.38 17.77
N GLU A 364 -1.62 23.09 18.76
CA GLU A 364 -3.02 22.89 19.14
C GLU A 364 -3.96 23.18 17.96
N LYS A 365 -3.72 24.29 17.24
CA LYS A 365 -4.52 24.63 16.06
C LYS A 365 -4.42 23.56 14.98
N THR A 366 -3.22 23.06 14.69
CA THR A 366 -3.01 22.02 13.66
C THR A 366 -3.72 20.73 14.04
N VAL A 367 -3.66 20.34 15.32
CA VAL A 367 -4.38 19.16 15.82
C VAL A 367 -5.89 19.33 15.66
N GLN A 368 -6.42 20.51 16.00
CA GLN A 368 -7.86 20.79 15.87
C GLN A 368 -8.30 20.78 14.40
N ASP A 369 -7.60 21.52 13.53
CA ASP A 369 -7.93 21.63 12.11
C ASP A 369 -7.94 20.22 11.44
N MET A 370 -7.00 19.34 11.81
CA MET A 370 -6.94 17.96 11.31
C MET A 370 -8.06 17.06 11.84
N LYS A 371 -8.42 17.19 13.13
CA LYS A 371 -9.52 16.42 13.72
C LYS A 371 -10.87 16.78 13.10
N GLU A 372 -11.07 18.03 12.72
CA GLU A 372 -12.33 18.48 12.11
C GLU A 372 -12.39 18.21 10.61
N GLY A 373 -11.25 18.32 9.89
CA GLY A 373 -11.23 18.35 8.43
C GLY A 373 -10.65 17.11 7.73
N SER A 374 -9.99 16.21 8.44
CA SER A 374 -9.22 15.12 7.83
C SER A 374 -9.73 13.74 8.27
N TYR A 375 -9.82 12.80 7.33
CA TYR A 375 -10.06 11.39 7.66
C TYR A 375 -8.83 10.73 8.24
N MET A 376 -7.65 11.18 7.82
CA MET A 376 -6.39 10.53 8.12
C MET A 376 -5.19 11.43 7.83
N ILE A 377 -4.02 10.98 8.26
CA ILE A 377 -2.72 11.54 7.89
C ILE A 377 -1.78 10.45 7.37
N HIS A 378 -1.19 10.70 6.20
CA HIS A 378 -0.14 9.85 5.63
C HIS A 378 1.23 10.25 6.19
N LEU A 379 1.96 9.29 6.78
CA LEU A 379 3.22 9.58 7.47
C LEU A 379 4.41 9.71 6.52
N TRP A 380 4.30 9.25 5.28
CA TRP A 380 5.39 9.26 4.30
C TRP A 380 6.64 8.55 4.85
N ASN A 381 6.54 7.28 5.25
CA ASN A 381 7.57 6.54 5.99
C ASN A 381 8.97 6.59 5.34
N LYS A 382 9.08 6.76 4.02
CA LYS A 382 10.38 7.00 3.37
C LYS A 382 11.14 8.20 3.95
N VAL A 383 10.40 9.23 4.36
CA VAL A 383 10.88 10.46 4.99
C VAL A 383 10.95 10.32 6.52
N THR A 384 9.88 9.79 7.14
CA THR A 384 9.66 9.94 8.59
C THR A 384 9.99 8.70 9.42
N ARG A 385 10.25 7.53 8.81
CA ARG A 385 10.47 6.27 9.57
C ARG A 385 11.59 6.36 10.61
N LYS A 386 12.57 7.25 10.39
CA LYS A 386 13.70 7.44 11.31
C LYS A 386 13.48 8.54 12.35
N MET A 387 12.30 9.17 12.38
CA MET A 387 12.01 10.29 13.26
C MET A 387 11.28 9.81 14.50
N LYS A 388 11.74 10.24 15.67
CA LYS A 388 11.00 10.06 16.92
C LYS A 388 9.76 10.97 16.92
N ILE A 389 8.67 10.47 17.48
CA ILE A 389 7.50 11.29 17.81
C ILE A 389 7.80 11.96 19.15
N GLU A 390 8.17 13.24 19.12
CA GLU A 390 8.49 13.96 20.35
C GLU A 390 7.23 14.28 21.15
N GLU A 391 7.33 14.19 22.47
CA GLU A 391 6.22 14.48 23.38
C GLU A 391 5.72 15.92 23.20
N GLY A 392 4.41 16.08 23.08
CA GLY A 392 3.76 17.37 22.85
C GLY A 392 3.77 17.83 21.39
N SER A 393 4.38 17.09 20.46
CA SER A 393 4.24 17.33 19.02
C SER A 393 2.81 17.12 18.52
N VAL A 394 2.52 17.56 17.29
CA VAL A 394 1.23 17.31 16.62
C VAL A 394 0.94 15.81 16.55
N MET A 395 1.92 15.01 16.09
CA MET A 395 1.76 13.56 16.00
C MET A 395 1.51 12.91 17.35
N HIS A 396 2.24 13.34 18.39
CA HIS A 396 2.02 12.84 19.75
C HIS A 396 0.57 13.05 20.18
N LYS A 397 0.04 14.27 20.05
CA LYS A 397 -1.34 14.62 20.43
C LYS A 397 -2.40 13.88 19.61
N LEU A 398 -2.20 13.74 18.29
CA LEU A 398 -3.13 13.00 17.44
C LEU A 398 -3.19 11.53 17.84
N ILE A 399 -2.03 10.91 18.07
CA ILE A 399 -1.93 9.49 18.43
C ILE A 399 -2.51 9.25 19.82
N SER A 400 -2.16 10.05 20.81
CA SER A 400 -2.66 9.90 22.19
C SER A 400 -4.20 9.98 22.29
N THR A 401 -4.89 10.51 21.27
CA THR A 401 -6.35 10.61 21.28
C THR A 401 -7.08 9.52 20.49
N HIS A 402 -6.39 8.80 19.60
CA HIS A 402 -7.00 7.75 18.75
C HIS A 402 -6.45 6.34 19.00
N CYS A 403 -5.40 6.26 19.82
CA CYS A 403 -4.71 5.02 20.14
C CYS A 403 -5.36 4.32 21.34
N THR A 404 -5.84 3.10 21.15
CA THR A 404 -6.44 2.29 22.23
C THR A 404 -5.51 1.18 22.69
N VAL A 405 -4.84 0.48 21.77
CA VAL A 405 -3.96 -0.67 22.07
C VAL A 405 -2.48 -0.32 22.07
N CYS A 406 -2.12 0.81 21.44
CA CYS A 406 -0.74 1.26 21.23
C CYS A 406 -0.16 2.13 22.38
N GLY A 407 -0.74 2.06 23.59
CA GLY A 407 -0.16 2.71 24.77
C GLY A 407 1.32 2.32 24.90
N ASN A 408 2.20 3.33 24.87
CA ASN A 408 3.68 3.28 24.91
C ASN A 408 4.46 3.26 23.57
N ILE A 409 3.84 3.56 22.42
CA ILE A 409 4.60 3.79 21.17
C ILE A 409 5.20 5.21 21.17
N THR A 410 6.16 5.49 22.06
CA THR A 410 7.00 6.70 22.03
C THR A 410 8.30 6.48 21.24
N GLU A 411 8.61 5.21 20.96
CA GLU A 411 9.77 4.81 20.18
C GLU A 411 9.32 4.28 18.82
N SER A 412 9.60 5.07 17.78
CA SER A 412 9.41 4.69 16.38
C SER A 412 10.44 3.67 15.86
N HIS A 413 11.24 3.10 16.75
CA HIS A 413 12.47 2.37 16.46
C HIS A 413 12.54 1.08 17.27
N THR A 414 11.62 0.16 17.03
CA THR A 414 11.87 -1.26 17.30
C THR A 414 11.34 -2.10 16.16
#